data_AF-A0A951G9N9-F1
#
_entry.id   AF-A0A951G9N9-F1
#
_cell.length_a   1.000
_cell.length_b   1.000
_cell.length_c   1.000
_cell.angle_alpha   90.00
_cell.angle_beta   90.00
_cell.angle_gamma   90.00
#
_symmetry.space_group_name_H-M   'P 1'
#
loop_
_entity.id
_entity.type
_entity.pdbx_description
1 polymer ?
#
loop_
_entity_poly.entity_id
_entity_poly.type
_entity_poly.pdbx_seq_one_letter_code
_entity_poly.pdbx_strand_id
1 'polypeptide(L)' 'WALYEAAQRARFPASPDRPYYEQLAARIGGNRACLALARKLLKRTYHILKELGDQALAPVS' A
#
# COMPACT_ATOMS: atom_id res chain seq x y z
N TRP A 1 -2.03 3.55 10.10
CA TRP A 1 -2.97 4.20 9.16
C TRP A 1 -2.33 4.49 7.79
N ALA A 2 -1.11 5.06 7.74
CA ALA A 2 -0.39 5.36 6.49
C ALA A 2 -0.39 4.27 5.40
N LEU A 3 -0.19 2.99 5.75
CA LEU A 3 -0.18 1.91 4.76
C LEU A 3 -1.55 1.68 4.10
N TYR A 4 -2.63 1.87 4.87
CA TYR A 4 -3.99 1.77 4.35
C TYR A 4 -4.29 2.94 3.40
N GLU A 5 -3.87 4.15 3.74
CA GLU A 5 -3.99 5.34 2.88
C GLU A 5 -3.18 5.19 1.59
N ALA A 6 -1.95 4.68 1.68
CA ALA A 6 -1.12 4.36 0.52
C ALA A 6 -1.82 3.36 -0.40
N ALA A 7 -2.44 2.32 0.17
CA ALA A 7 -3.25 1.38 -0.61
C ALA A 7 -4.49 2.01 -1.22
N GLN A 8 -5.18 2.91 -0.51
CA GLN A 8 -6.30 3.68 -1.07
C GLN A 8 -5.86 4.56 -2.23
N ARG A 9 -4.66 5.13 -2.19
CA ARG A 9 -4.10 5.90 -3.30
C ARG A 9 -3.64 5.01 -4.46
N ALA A 10 -3.09 3.84 -4.15
CA ALA A 10 -2.59 2.89 -5.14
C ALA A 10 -3.71 2.11 -5.87
N ARG A 11 -4.97 2.17 -5.41
CA ARG A 11 -6.11 1.67 -6.21
C ARG A 11 -6.63 2.67 -7.24
N PHE A 12 -6.08 3.89 -7.32
CA PHE A 12 -6.56 4.91 -8.26
C PHE A 12 -6.22 4.51 -9.71
N PRO A 13 -7.03 4.89 -10.72
CA PRO A 13 -6.82 4.45 -12.11
C PRO A 13 -5.41 4.72 -12.68
N ALA A 14 -4.80 5.85 -12.32
CA ALA A 14 -3.45 6.21 -12.74
C ALA A 14 -2.32 5.46 -12.01
N SER A 15 -2.63 4.62 -11.03
CA SER A 15 -1.61 3.89 -10.28
C SER A 15 -1.07 2.70 -11.07
N PRO A 16 0.25 2.45 -11.07
CA PRO A 16 0.82 1.23 -11.65
C PRO A 16 0.34 -0.05 -10.96
N ASP A 17 -0.20 0.05 -9.74
CA ASP A 17 -0.75 -1.10 -9.01
C ASP A 17 -2.24 -1.36 -9.28
N ARG A 18 -2.89 -0.52 -10.10
CA ARG A 18 -4.31 -0.64 -10.47
C ARG A 18 -4.67 -2.00 -11.06
N PRO A 19 -3.91 -2.60 -12.00
CA PRO A 19 -4.27 -3.91 -12.56
C PRO A 19 -4.29 -5.02 -11.50
N TYR A 20 -3.36 -4.97 -10.54
CA TYR A 20 -3.32 -5.92 -9.43
C TYR A 20 -4.53 -5.75 -8.51
N TYR A 21 -4.91 -4.51 -8.21
CA TYR A 21 -6.11 -4.22 -7.43
C TYR A 21 -7.38 -4.73 -8.12
N GLU A 22 -7.57 -4.49 -9.41
CA GLU A 22 -8.78 -4.90 -10.15
C GLU A 22 -8.96 -6.42 -10.17
N GLN A 23 -7.88 -7.17 -10.45
CA GLN A 23 -7.91 -8.64 -10.42
C GLN A 23 -8.32 -9.18 -9.05
N LEU A 24 -7.81 -8.60 -7.96
CA LEU A 24 -8.18 -8.99 -6.61
C LEU A 24 -9.59 -8.53 -6.25
N ALA A 25 -9.97 -7.31 -6.60
CA ALA A 25 -11.28 -6.76 -6.29
C ALA A 25 -12.40 -7.58 -6.94
N ALA A 26 -12.19 -8.04 -8.18
CA ALA A 26 -13.12 -8.93 -8.88
C ALA A 26 -13.30 -10.29 -8.17
N ARG A 27 -12.24 -10.81 -7.51
CA ARG A 27 -12.26 -12.12 -6.85
C ARG A 27 -12.71 -12.09 -5.39
N ILE A 28 -12.31 -11.07 -4.64
CA ILE A 28 -12.46 -11.03 -3.18
C ILE A 28 -13.07 -9.72 -2.63
N GLY A 29 -13.50 -8.81 -3.50
CA GLY A 29 -14.10 -7.53 -3.14
C GLY A 29 -13.09 -6.44 -2.82
N GLY A 30 -13.51 -5.18 -3.00
CA GLY A 30 -12.64 -4.00 -2.97
C GLY A 30 -11.91 -3.77 -1.64
N ASN A 31 -12.58 -3.99 -0.51
CA ASN A 31 -11.96 -3.79 0.81
C ASN A 31 -10.81 -4.77 1.06
N ARG A 32 -11.02 -6.06 0.74
CA ARG A 32 -9.99 -7.09 0.91
C ARG A 32 -8.85 -6.92 -0.10
N ALA A 33 -9.17 -6.49 -1.32
CA ALA A 33 -8.16 -6.11 -2.32
C ALA A 33 -7.28 -4.94 -1.85
N CYS A 34 -7.85 -3.93 -1.19
CA CYS A 34 -7.09 -2.82 -0.60
C CYS A 34 -6.11 -3.31 0.48
N LEU A 35 -6.52 -4.25 1.34
CA LEU A 35 -5.63 -4.84 2.34
C LEU A 35 -4.50 -5.68 1.71
N ALA A 36 -4.81 -6.41 0.64
CA ALA A 36 -3.80 -7.15 -0.12
C ALA A 36 -2.78 -6.18 -0.75
N LEU A 37 -3.25 -5.04 -1.26
CA LEU A 37 -2.41 -4.00 -1.83
C LEU A 37 -1.53 -3.33 -0.76
N ALA A 38 -2.08 -3.02 0.41
CA ALA A 38 -1.32 -2.55 1.57
C ALA A 38 -0.16 -3.52 1.91
N ARG A 39 -0.44 -4.82 2.02
CA ARG A 39 0.59 -5.84 2.30
C ARG A 39 1.64 -5.94 1.19
N LYS A 40 1.25 -5.77 -0.07
CA LYS A 40 2.16 -5.76 -1.23
C LYS A 40 3.12 -4.57 -1.15
N LEU A 41 2.59 -3.37 -0.89
CA LEU A 41 3.41 -2.15 -0.73
C LEU A 41 4.37 -2.29 0.44
N LEU A 42 3.89 -2.76 1.60
CA LEU A 42 4.73 -2.99 2.76
C LEU A 42 5.89 -3.93 2.45
N LYS A 43 5.64 -5.03 1.75
CA LYS A 43 6.72 -5.97 1.36
C LYS A 43 7.78 -5.31 0.46
N ARG A 44 7.40 -4.40 -0.43
CA ARG A 44 8.35 -3.67 -1.29
C ARG A 44 9.18 -2.66 -0.51
N THR A 45 8.58 -2.00 0.49
CA THR A 45 9.22 -0.91 1.24
C THR A 45 9.77 -1.35 2.59
N TYR A 46 9.64 -2.63 2.96
CA TYR A 46 10.00 -3.12 4.30
C TYR A 46 11.46 -2.86 4.65
N HIS A 47 12.39 -3.12 3.73
CA HIS A 47 13.82 -2.91 3.98
C HIS A 47 14.15 -1.44 4.26
N ILE A 48 13.62 -0.53 3.43
CA ILE A 48 13.78 0.93 3.61
C ILE A 48 13.19 1.39 4.95
N LEU A 49 11.97 0.94 5.28
CA LEU A 49 11.32 1.30 6.54
C LEU A 49 12.06 0.74 7.75
N LYS A 50 12.61 -0.48 7.64
CA LYS A 50 13.39 -1.11 8.70
C LYS A 50 14.71 -0.38 8.94
N GLU A 51 15.39 0.06 7.88
CA GLU A 51 16.62 0.85 7.98
C GLU A 51 16.38 2.22 8.62
N LEU A 52 15.28 2.88 8.27
CA LEU A 52 14.93 4.19 8.83
C LEU A 52 14.45 4.12 10.29
N GLY A 53 13.86 2.99 10.71
CA GLY A 53 13.36 2.83 12.08
C GLY A 53 12.39 3.95 12.48
N ASP A 54 12.55 4.48 13.69
CA ASP A 54 11.68 5.55 14.22
C ASP A 54 11.80 6.88 13.45
N GLN A 55 12.91 7.09 12.71
CA GLN A 55 13.07 8.28 11.86
C GLN A 55 12.07 8.29 10.69
N ALA A 56 11.57 7.12 10.26
CA ALA A 56 10.53 7.06 9.23
C ALA A 56 9.21 7.70 9.66
N LEU A 57 8.99 7.84 10.98
CA LEU A 57 7.77 8.40 11.58
C LEU A 57 8.01 9.79 12.17
N ALA A 58 9.24 10.30 12.10
CA ALA A 58 9.54 11.65 12.56
C ALA A 58 8.79 12.68 11.66
N PRO A 59 8.21 13.73 12.26
CA PRO A 59 7.61 14.81 11.48
C PRO A 59 8.69 15.48 10.61
N VAL A 60 8.34 15.82 9.36
CA VAL A 60 9.22 16.61 8.51
C VAL A 60 9.21 18.04 9.03
N SER A 61 10.37 18.51 9.50
CA SER A 61 10.60 19.89 9.96
C SER A 61 10.61 20.89 8.82
#